data_AF-A0A0F9EYS6-F1
#
_entry.id   AF-A0A0F9EYS6-F1
#
_cell.length_a   1.000
_cell.length_b   1.000
_cell.length_c   1.000
_cell.angle_alpha   90.00
_cell.angle_beta   90.00
_cell.angle_gamma   90.00
#
_symmetry.space_group_name_H-M   'P 1'
#
loop_
_entity.id
_entity.type
_entity.pdbx_description
1 polymer ?
#
loop_
_entity_poly.entity_id
_entity_poly.type
_entity_poly.pdbx_seq_one_letter_code
_entity_poly.pdbx_strand_id
1 'polypeptide(L)'
;YQTTASRGTMFVRRLIGTVPVEEDGSAYFVTPAYRDISFNALDADGKTLKRMGSTTQVMPGEIHGCVGCHEHRESSPPVRMTRPLALRRGPSMPQRPDWGTNGIIDFVKVVQPILDQHCVECHGGPQPDGLLDLSGDKTAYFNMAYNQLVDRDWVQYLGPAAVGHGETSTRALGSPISRICRYFESDHYDVKVTDQQRRTIYTWIDANIPYYGTYEYTDGHVMGARDRWYVHDKDKWFQKDFLPVFYRRCQKCHERPVEDIHIYNFNPGGAVIVTSSTWPDSALNQFQFGYGRPNYLAQIGPAHRINLTHPEWSLMLTAPLSKSAGGLGLCQPKEGLPRPFADKNDPDYQAMLRALHRGHERLFANPRVDMLAESADKDKHDE
;
A
#
# COMPACT_ATOMS: atom_id res chain seq x y z
N TYR A 1 -2.19 -2.80 -20.13
CA TYR A 1 -1.24 -1.84 -19.54
C TYR A 1 -1.63 -1.64 -18.09
N GLN A 2 -1.00 -2.36 -17.15
CA GLN A 2 -1.30 -2.15 -15.73
C GLN A 2 -0.21 -1.26 -15.14
N THR A 3 -0.52 0.02 -15.01
CA THR A 3 0.20 1.05 -14.26
C THR A 3 -0.26 0.96 -12.81
N THR A 4 0.39 0.18 -11.96
CA THR A 4 -0.01 0.17 -10.55
C THR A 4 0.87 1.17 -9.81
N ALA A 5 0.31 2.31 -9.39
CA ALA A 5 0.97 3.23 -8.45
C ALA A 5 1.08 2.61 -7.04
N SER A 6 0.20 1.66 -6.70
CA SER A 6 0.20 0.94 -5.43
C SER A 6 -0.60 -0.38 -5.47
N ARG A 7 -0.87 -1.01 -4.31
CA ARG A 7 -1.83 -2.12 -4.23
C ARG A 7 -3.29 -1.66 -4.29
N GLY A 8 -3.61 -0.44 -3.82
CA GLY A 8 -5.00 0.06 -3.81
C GLY A 8 -5.37 0.90 -5.02
N THR A 9 -4.42 1.54 -5.69
CA THR A 9 -4.73 2.43 -6.81
C THR A 9 -3.74 2.34 -7.96
N MET A 10 -4.27 2.52 -9.17
CA MET A 10 -3.50 2.64 -10.40
C MET A 10 -3.08 4.08 -10.71
N PHE A 11 -3.63 5.05 -9.97
CA PHE A 11 -3.40 6.48 -10.19
C PHE A 11 -2.42 7.04 -9.17
N VAL A 12 -1.56 7.95 -9.62
CA VAL A 12 -0.89 8.91 -8.74
C VAL A 12 -1.96 9.82 -8.13
N ARG A 13 -1.95 9.93 -6.80
CA ARG A 13 -2.92 10.73 -6.04
C ARG A 13 -2.26 12.00 -5.54
N ARG A 14 -3.00 13.11 -5.59
CA ARG A 14 -2.58 14.40 -5.05
C ARG A 14 -3.65 14.91 -4.10
N LEU A 15 -3.26 15.29 -2.89
CA LEU A 15 -4.09 16.09 -2.01
C LEU A 15 -4.16 17.52 -2.57
N ILE A 16 -5.34 17.93 -3.02
CA ILE A 16 -5.64 19.31 -3.39
C ILE A 16 -5.70 20.16 -2.12
N GLY A 17 -6.43 19.68 -1.12
CA GLY A 17 -6.51 20.26 0.21
C GLY A 17 -7.80 19.93 0.92
N THR A 18 -7.91 20.35 2.17
CA THR A 18 -9.11 20.34 2.98
C THR A 18 -9.78 21.72 2.92
N VAL A 19 -11.09 21.72 3.08
CA VAL A 19 -11.94 22.92 3.08
C VAL A 19 -12.94 22.81 4.24
N PRO A 20 -13.33 23.94 4.86
CA PRO A 20 -14.32 23.92 5.92
C PRO A 20 -15.70 23.53 5.38
N VAL A 21 -16.46 22.83 6.22
CA VAL A 21 -17.89 22.59 6.04
C VAL A 21 -18.63 23.40 7.09
N GLU A 22 -19.63 24.16 6.67
CA GLU A 22 -20.44 25.00 7.57
C GLU A 22 -21.37 24.16 8.45
N GLU A 23 -21.93 24.75 9.51
CA GLU A 23 -22.84 24.05 10.45
C GLU A 23 -24.09 23.46 9.75
N ASP A 24 -24.53 24.05 8.64
CA ASP A 24 -25.66 23.56 7.84
C ASP A 24 -25.28 22.45 6.82
N GLY A 25 -24.03 21.98 6.89
CA GLY A 25 -23.45 20.94 6.03
C GLY A 25 -23.01 21.43 4.65
N SER A 26 -23.12 22.73 4.37
CA SER A 26 -22.73 23.29 3.06
C SER A 26 -21.23 23.56 2.96
N ALA A 27 -20.69 23.45 1.75
CA ALA A 27 -19.30 23.78 1.44
C ALA A 27 -19.24 24.51 0.09
N TYR A 28 -18.36 25.52 0.01
CA TYR A 28 -18.09 26.28 -1.20
C TYR A 28 -16.60 26.60 -1.30
N PHE A 29 -15.96 26.16 -2.38
CA PHE A 29 -14.52 26.19 -2.54
C PHE A 29 -14.11 26.11 -4.01
N VAL A 30 -12.87 26.50 -4.29
CA VAL A 30 -12.29 26.39 -5.63
C VAL A 30 -11.63 25.02 -5.83
N THR A 31 -11.59 24.57 -7.07
CA THR A 31 -10.95 23.33 -7.49
C THR A 31 -10.06 23.57 -8.72
N PRO A 32 -9.05 22.72 -8.96
CA PRO A 32 -8.27 22.82 -10.18
C PRO A 32 -9.11 22.46 -11.41
N ALA A 33 -9.02 23.25 -12.47
CA ALA A 33 -9.64 22.93 -13.75
C ALA A 33 -8.88 21.81 -14.48
N TYR A 34 -9.57 21.09 -15.38
CA TYR A 34 -8.98 20.03 -16.22
C TYR A 34 -8.34 18.86 -15.44
N ARG A 35 -8.83 18.58 -14.23
CA ARG A 35 -8.34 17.49 -13.40
C ARG A 35 -9.49 16.60 -12.95
N ASP A 36 -9.23 15.30 -12.86
CA ASP A 36 -10.10 14.37 -12.15
C ASP A 36 -10.01 14.62 -10.65
N ILE A 37 -11.14 15.00 -10.06
CA ILE A 37 -11.25 15.33 -8.64
C ILE A 37 -12.28 14.42 -7.97
N SER A 38 -11.97 13.97 -6.76
CA SER A 38 -12.89 13.25 -5.88
C SER A 38 -12.87 13.88 -4.50
N PHE A 39 -14.00 13.83 -3.79
CA PHE A 39 -14.14 14.40 -2.45
C PHE A 39 -14.29 13.32 -1.39
N ASN A 40 -13.70 13.55 -0.21
CA ASN A 40 -13.97 12.77 0.99
C ASN A 40 -14.56 13.71 2.04
N ALA A 41 -15.73 13.38 2.57
CA ALA A 41 -16.25 14.05 3.76
C ALA A 41 -15.45 13.55 4.97
N LEU A 42 -14.97 14.46 5.82
CA LEU A 42 -14.10 14.14 6.95
C LEU A 42 -14.80 14.42 8.29
N ASP A 43 -14.40 13.71 9.34
CA ASP A 43 -14.76 14.08 10.71
C ASP A 43 -13.80 15.14 11.29
N ALA A 44 -14.03 15.53 12.56
CA ALA A 44 -13.23 16.54 13.24
C ALA A 44 -11.74 16.16 13.38
N ASP A 45 -11.44 14.86 13.43
CA ASP A 45 -10.07 14.36 13.53
C ASP A 45 -9.37 14.28 12.17
N GLY A 46 -10.15 14.38 11.08
CA GLY A 46 -9.67 14.33 9.70
C GLY A 46 -9.74 12.94 9.07
N LYS A 47 -10.50 12.00 9.65
CA LYS A 47 -10.76 10.69 9.04
C LYS A 47 -11.92 10.76 8.07
N THR A 48 -11.88 9.95 7.02
CA THR A 48 -12.96 9.90 6.03
C THR A 48 -14.24 9.29 6.63
N LEU A 49 -15.31 10.09 6.66
CA LEU A 49 -16.67 9.63 6.93
C LEU A 49 -17.28 8.95 5.71
N LYS A 50 -17.13 9.56 4.53
CA LYS A 50 -17.69 9.04 3.28
C LYS A 50 -16.84 9.50 2.11
N ARG A 51 -16.51 8.56 1.24
CA ARG A 51 -15.72 8.80 0.02
C ARG A 51 -16.64 8.95 -1.20
N MET A 52 -16.28 9.87 -2.10
CA MET A 52 -16.81 9.89 -3.46
C MET A 52 -16.13 8.77 -4.26
N GLY A 53 -16.89 7.74 -4.62
CA GLY A 53 -16.41 6.62 -5.45
C GLY A 53 -16.23 6.97 -6.94
N SER A 54 -16.71 8.14 -7.36
CA SER A 54 -16.57 8.69 -8.71
C SER A 54 -15.61 9.87 -8.75
N THR A 55 -15.31 10.36 -9.94
CA THR A 55 -14.61 11.64 -10.15
C THR A 55 -15.57 12.66 -10.78
N THR A 56 -15.23 13.93 -10.62
CA THR A 56 -15.80 15.05 -11.37
C THR A 56 -14.67 15.92 -11.93
N GLN A 57 -14.99 16.73 -12.93
CA GLN A 57 -14.10 17.67 -13.59
C GLN A 57 -14.84 18.99 -13.75
N VAL A 58 -14.11 20.10 -13.76
CA VAL A 58 -14.65 21.43 -14.01
C VAL A 58 -13.77 22.19 -14.99
N MET A 59 -14.38 23.10 -15.75
CA MET A 59 -13.71 24.02 -16.66
C MET A 59 -13.31 25.33 -15.95
N PRO A 60 -12.35 26.10 -16.49
CA PRO A 60 -12.01 27.41 -15.94
C PRO A 60 -13.23 28.33 -15.87
N GLY A 61 -13.51 28.89 -14.69
CA GLY A 61 -14.66 29.77 -14.44
C GLY A 61 -16.01 29.06 -14.29
N GLU A 62 -16.07 27.73 -14.43
CA GLU A 62 -17.29 26.97 -14.20
C GLU A 62 -17.67 26.94 -12.72
N ILE A 63 -18.97 27.09 -12.44
CA ILE A 63 -19.55 26.84 -11.11
C ILE A 63 -20.36 25.55 -11.20
N HIS A 64 -19.87 24.50 -10.52
CA HIS A 64 -20.53 23.21 -10.44
C HIS A 64 -21.14 23.02 -9.04
N GLY A 65 -22.42 22.63 -8.98
CA GLY A 65 -23.14 22.40 -7.72
C GLY A 65 -23.59 20.95 -7.56
N CYS A 66 -23.50 20.43 -6.33
CA CYS A 66 -24.04 19.12 -5.96
C CYS A 66 -25.10 19.29 -4.88
N VAL A 67 -26.20 18.54 -4.97
CA VAL A 67 -27.27 18.56 -3.94
C VAL A 67 -26.79 17.98 -2.61
N GLY A 68 -25.94 16.94 -2.67
CA GLY A 68 -25.37 16.28 -1.50
C GLY A 68 -24.39 15.17 -1.89
N CYS A 69 -23.82 14.50 -0.89
CA CYS A 69 -22.78 13.48 -1.06
C CYS A 69 -23.38 12.14 -1.57
N HIS A 70 -23.36 11.96 -2.90
CA HIS A 70 -23.91 10.81 -3.62
C HIS A 70 -25.46 10.81 -3.72
N GLU A 71 -26.05 11.99 -3.80
CA GLU A 71 -27.47 12.18 -4.15
C GLU A 71 -27.76 11.80 -5.61
N HIS A 72 -29.02 11.52 -5.93
CA HIS A 72 -29.43 11.23 -7.31
C HIS A 72 -29.13 12.43 -8.22
N ARG A 73 -28.44 12.18 -9.35
CA ARG A 73 -28.02 13.24 -10.28
C ARG A 73 -29.18 14.00 -10.91
N GLU A 74 -30.35 13.36 -10.99
CA GLU A 74 -31.58 13.93 -11.52
C GLU A 74 -32.43 14.60 -10.43
N SER A 75 -31.98 14.57 -9.18
CA SER A 75 -32.67 15.26 -8.08
C SER A 75 -32.41 16.76 -8.13
N SER A 76 -33.45 17.53 -7.83
CA SER A 76 -33.31 18.97 -7.58
C SER A 76 -33.05 19.19 -6.09
N PRO A 77 -32.31 20.25 -5.72
CA PRO A 77 -32.20 20.64 -4.32
C PRO A 77 -33.59 20.84 -3.70
N PRO A 78 -33.84 20.38 -2.46
CA PRO A 78 -35.08 20.69 -1.78
C PRO A 78 -35.25 22.20 -1.65
N VAL A 79 -36.50 22.69 -1.75
CA VAL A 79 -36.81 24.10 -1.55
C VAL A 79 -36.42 24.49 -0.13
N ARG A 80 -35.39 25.32 0.02
CA ARG A 80 -34.96 25.86 1.31
C ARG A 80 -35.32 27.34 1.39
N MET A 81 -35.87 27.75 2.52
CA MET A 81 -36.20 29.16 2.81
C MET A 81 -34.94 30.04 2.91
N THR A 82 -33.79 29.45 3.20
CA THR A 82 -32.53 30.16 3.43
C THR A 82 -31.44 29.66 2.48
N ARG A 83 -30.61 30.58 1.99
CA ARG A 83 -29.41 30.24 1.20
C ARG A 83 -28.41 29.50 2.10
N PRO A 84 -27.77 28.41 1.61
CA PRO A 84 -26.72 27.70 2.33
C PRO A 84 -25.65 28.66 2.86
N LEU A 85 -25.14 28.39 4.06
CA LEU A 85 -24.17 29.26 4.74
C LEU A 85 -22.91 29.49 3.89
N ALA A 86 -22.42 28.44 3.22
CA ALA A 86 -21.20 28.52 2.42
C ALA A 86 -21.31 29.48 1.22
N LEU A 87 -22.52 29.70 0.70
CA LEU A 87 -22.80 30.63 -0.40
C LEU A 87 -22.98 32.09 0.06
N ARG A 88 -22.90 32.36 1.36
CA ARG A 88 -22.95 33.72 1.92
C ARG A 88 -21.58 34.41 1.96
N ARG A 89 -20.52 33.68 1.61
CA ARG A 89 -19.13 34.15 1.53
C ARG A 89 -18.49 33.70 0.23
N GLY A 90 -17.28 34.22 -0.05
CA GLY A 90 -16.48 33.75 -1.17
C GLY A 90 -16.02 32.28 -1.02
N PRO A 91 -15.64 31.63 -2.12
CA PRO A 91 -15.19 30.24 -2.09
C PRO A 91 -13.92 30.10 -1.24
N SER A 92 -13.84 29.01 -0.49
CA SER A 92 -12.64 28.65 0.28
C SER A 92 -11.52 28.20 -0.66
N MET A 93 -10.28 28.55 -0.33
CA MET A 93 -9.10 27.97 -0.96
C MET A 93 -8.73 26.67 -0.24
N PRO A 94 -8.64 25.52 -0.93
CA PRO A 94 -8.19 24.28 -0.31
C PRO A 94 -6.81 24.43 0.36
N GLN A 95 -6.69 23.96 1.59
CA GLN A 95 -5.46 24.01 2.37
C GLN A 95 -4.86 22.62 2.50
N ARG A 96 -3.53 22.49 2.40
CA ARG A 96 -2.85 21.20 2.58
C ARG A 96 -1.54 21.40 3.32
N PRO A 97 -1.07 20.40 4.07
CA PRO A 97 0.28 20.40 4.59
C PRO A 97 1.30 20.48 3.46
N ASP A 98 2.43 21.12 3.75
CA ASP A 98 3.60 21.04 2.89
C ASP A 98 4.37 19.76 3.20
N TRP A 99 4.26 18.80 2.30
CA TRP A 99 5.06 17.56 2.33
C TRP A 99 6.32 17.65 1.47
N GLY A 100 6.61 18.80 0.84
CA GLY A 100 7.67 18.94 -0.16
C GLY A 100 7.36 18.30 -1.52
N THR A 101 6.19 17.63 -1.65
CA THR A 101 5.79 16.89 -2.86
C THR A 101 4.70 17.61 -3.68
N ASN A 102 4.42 18.89 -3.39
CA ASN A 102 3.31 19.63 -4.00
C ASN A 102 1.96 18.87 -3.85
N GLY A 103 1.77 18.24 -2.68
CA GLY A 103 0.60 17.43 -2.32
C GLY A 103 0.53 16.04 -2.97
N ILE A 104 1.52 15.63 -3.79
CA ILE A 104 1.57 14.26 -4.30
C ILE A 104 1.76 13.30 -3.13
N ILE A 105 0.91 12.28 -3.06
CA ILE A 105 0.94 11.29 -2.00
C ILE A 105 1.86 10.15 -2.43
N ASP A 106 3.12 10.26 -2.04
CA ASP A 106 4.15 9.24 -2.23
C ASP A 106 4.48 8.63 -0.86
N PHE A 107 4.40 7.30 -0.72
CA PHE A 107 4.56 6.65 0.59
C PHE A 107 5.94 6.90 1.19
N VAL A 108 7.00 6.83 0.37
CA VAL A 108 8.38 6.99 0.83
C VAL A 108 8.65 8.43 1.26
N LYS A 109 8.05 9.42 0.59
CA LYS A 109 8.26 10.83 0.91
C LYS A 109 7.31 11.38 1.98
N VAL A 110 6.09 10.85 2.07
CA VAL A 110 5.02 11.43 2.90
C VAL A 110 4.76 10.62 4.17
N VAL A 111 4.82 9.29 4.09
CA VAL A 111 4.41 8.39 5.19
C VAL A 111 5.61 7.82 5.92
N GLN A 112 6.58 7.28 5.18
CA GLN A 112 7.76 6.64 5.76
C GLN A 112 8.52 7.54 6.75
N PRO A 113 8.70 8.87 6.54
CA PRO A 113 9.39 9.71 7.50
C PRO A 113 8.70 9.80 8.87
N ILE A 114 7.36 9.68 8.89
CA ILE A 114 6.59 9.63 10.14
C ILE A 114 6.86 8.30 10.86
N LEU A 115 6.90 7.20 10.11
CA LEU A 115 7.20 5.88 10.67
C LEU A 115 8.66 5.80 11.16
N ASP A 116 9.59 6.36 10.40
CA ASP A 116 11.02 6.40 10.75
C ASP A 116 11.23 7.18 12.06
N GLN A 117 10.54 8.31 12.22
CA GLN A 117 10.65 9.14 13.41
C GLN A 117 10.08 8.48 14.67
N HIS A 118 8.98 7.73 14.54
CA HIS A 118 8.15 7.37 15.70
C HIS A 118 8.00 5.86 15.94
N CYS A 119 8.32 5.03 14.95
CA CYS A 119 7.96 3.61 14.98
C CYS A 119 9.17 2.70 14.73
N VAL A 120 10.08 3.05 13.82
CA VAL A 120 11.13 2.15 13.33
C VAL A 120 12.12 1.73 14.40
N GLU A 121 12.32 2.52 15.46
CA GLU A 121 13.22 2.13 16.57
C GLU A 121 12.82 0.78 17.19
N CYS A 122 11.52 0.58 17.46
CA CYS A 122 11.00 -0.69 18.00
C CYS A 122 10.54 -1.65 16.90
N HIS A 123 10.04 -1.10 15.79
CA HIS A 123 9.49 -1.85 14.66
C HIS A 123 10.48 -1.99 13.49
N GLY A 124 11.77 -2.11 13.76
CA GLY A 124 12.80 -2.29 12.75
C GLY A 124 13.82 -3.35 13.15
N GLY A 125 14.77 -3.62 12.25
CA GLY A 125 15.90 -4.50 12.53
C GLY A 125 15.59 -6.00 12.42
N PRO A 126 16.49 -6.87 12.92
CA PRO A 126 16.39 -8.32 12.76
C PRO A 126 15.25 -8.98 13.54
N GLN A 127 14.72 -8.31 14.57
CA GLN A 127 13.68 -8.83 15.46
C GLN A 127 12.71 -7.69 15.86
N PRO A 128 11.88 -7.20 14.92
CA PRO A 128 10.99 -6.09 15.19
C PRO A 128 9.87 -6.49 16.16
N ASP A 129 9.47 -5.57 17.03
CA ASP A 129 8.38 -5.78 17.98
C ASP A 129 7.07 -6.10 17.26
N GLY A 130 6.29 -7.02 17.86
CA GLY A 130 5.05 -7.53 17.24
C GLY A 130 5.28 -8.27 15.91
N LEU A 131 6.53 -8.61 15.58
CA LEU A 131 6.97 -9.13 14.29
C LEU A 131 6.64 -8.17 13.13
N LEU A 132 6.48 -6.88 13.41
CA LEU A 132 6.01 -5.88 12.46
C LEU A 132 7.17 -4.97 12.06
N ASP A 133 7.71 -5.16 10.87
CA ASP A 133 8.80 -4.34 10.32
C ASP A 133 8.23 -3.12 9.58
N LEU A 134 8.38 -1.94 10.16
CA LEU A 134 7.97 -0.65 9.60
C LEU A 134 9.13 0.13 8.99
N SER A 135 10.29 -0.51 8.77
CA SER A 135 11.44 0.13 8.16
C SER A 135 11.21 0.50 6.68
N GLY A 136 11.97 1.49 6.23
CA GLY A 136 12.09 1.86 4.83
C GLY A 136 12.85 0.84 3.98
N ASP A 137 13.24 -0.31 4.53
CA ASP A 137 14.03 -1.33 3.85
C ASP A 137 13.32 -1.86 2.60
N LYS A 138 14.08 -2.06 1.53
CA LYS A 138 13.55 -2.38 0.22
C LYS A 138 13.22 -3.86 0.12
N THR A 139 12.06 -4.16 -0.45
CA THR A 139 11.63 -5.49 -0.88
C THR A 139 11.71 -5.58 -2.40
N ALA A 140 11.16 -6.64 -3.02
CA ALA A 140 11.11 -6.74 -4.48
C ALA A 140 10.34 -5.57 -5.14
N TYR A 141 9.20 -5.17 -4.58
CA TYR A 141 8.28 -4.21 -5.24
C TYR A 141 8.05 -2.89 -4.50
N PHE A 142 8.25 -2.87 -3.18
CA PHE A 142 7.99 -1.74 -2.30
C PHE A 142 9.05 -1.69 -1.18
N ASN A 143 8.72 -1.13 -0.03
CA ASN A 143 9.51 -1.28 1.20
C ASN A 143 8.81 -2.19 2.22
N MET A 144 9.51 -2.52 3.31
CA MET A 144 9.03 -3.40 4.37
C MET A 144 7.78 -2.82 5.02
N ALA A 145 7.80 -1.54 5.40
CA ALA A 145 6.65 -0.88 6.02
C ALA A 145 5.37 -1.00 5.20
N TYR A 146 5.41 -0.63 3.91
CA TYR A 146 4.23 -0.70 3.06
C TYR A 146 3.71 -2.12 2.93
N ASN A 147 4.60 -3.08 2.66
CA ASN A 147 4.20 -4.49 2.55
C ASN A 147 3.59 -4.99 3.85
N GLN A 148 4.18 -4.66 4.99
CA GLN A 148 3.72 -5.15 6.28
C GLN A 148 2.39 -4.51 6.67
N LEU A 149 2.20 -3.22 6.41
CA LEU A 149 0.95 -2.53 6.67
C LEU A 149 -0.20 -3.07 5.81
N VAL A 150 0.07 -3.30 4.53
CA VAL A 150 -0.96 -3.69 3.56
C VAL A 150 -1.20 -5.20 3.56
N ASP A 151 -0.15 -6.01 3.55
CA ASP A 151 -0.28 -7.47 3.45
C ASP A 151 -0.78 -8.08 4.77
N ARG A 152 -0.63 -7.42 5.93
CA ARG A 152 -1.10 -7.94 7.23
C ARG A 152 -2.30 -7.17 7.78
N ASP A 153 -3.02 -6.49 6.90
CA ASP A 153 -4.30 -5.85 7.19
C ASP A 153 -4.23 -4.83 8.33
N TRP A 154 -3.12 -4.10 8.44
CA TRP A 154 -3.04 -2.97 9.37
C TRP A 154 -3.74 -1.75 8.82
N VAL A 155 -3.85 -1.65 7.50
CA VAL A 155 -4.63 -0.62 6.80
C VAL A 155 -5.71 -1.28 5.95
N GLN A 156 -6.88 -0.65 5.91
CA GLN A 156 -7.94 -1.03 4.98
C GLN A 156 -7.81 -0.21 3.69
N TYR A 157 -8.01 -0.88 2.56
CA TYR A 157 -8.02 -0.26 1.25
C TYR A 157 -8.99 -1.00 0.32
N LEU A 158 -9.33 -0.38 -0.81
CA LEU A 158 -10.07 -1.03 -1.89
C LEU A 158 -9.10 -1.52 -2.96
N GLY A 159 -9.20 -2.79 -3.33
CA GLY A 159 -8.48 -3.34 -4.48
C GLY A 159 -8.88 -2.62 -5.78
N PRO A 160 -8.00 -2.56 -6.80
CA PRO A 160 -8.29 -1.83 -8.04
C PRO A 160 -9.45 -2.41 -8.86
N ALA A 161 -9.82 -3.67 -8.61
CA ALA A 161 -10.99 -4.33 -9.21
C ALA A 161 -12.16 -4.47 -8.23
N ALA A 162 -12.16 -3.75 -7.11
CA ALA A 162 -13.29 -3.76 -6.20
C ALA A 162 -14.53 -3.22 -6.93
N VAL A 163 -15.56 -4.05 -7.02
CA VAL A 163 -16.83 -3.79 -7.72
C VAL A 163 -18.01 -3.77 -6.75
N GLY A 164 -17.74 -3.48 -5.46
CA GLY A 164 -18.72 -3.63 -4.39
C GLY A 164 -19.56 -2.38 -4.17
N HIS A 165 -20.89 -2.48 -4.29
CA HIS A 165 -21.79 -1.36 -3.96
C HIS A 165 -21.77 -0.93 -2.46
N GLY A 166 -21.15 -1.73 -1.57
CA GLY A 166 -20.93 -1.37 -0.16
C GLY A 166 -19.91 -0.23 0.05
N GLU A 167 -19.19 0.15 -1.01
CA GLU A 167 -18.11 1.14 -1.03
C GLU A 167 -18.49 2.58 -0.64
N THR A 168 -19.79 2.84 -0.42
CA THR A 168 -20.31 4.17 -0.09
C THR A 168 -20.87 4.29 1.33
N SER A 169 -20.79 3.22 2.13
CA SER A 169 -21.31 3.22 3.50
C SER A 169 -20.47 4.13 4.41
N THR A 170 -21.14 4.94 5.22
CA THR A 170 -20.50 5.89 6.13
C THR A 170 -19.62 5.15 7.15
N ARG A 171 -18.36 5.59 7.32
CA ARG A 171 -17.35 5.02 8.23
C ARG A 171 -17.02 3.54 7.99
N ALA A 172 -17.33 3.00 6.82
CA ALA A 172 -17.13 1.58 6.53
C ALA A 172 -15.79 1.25 5.86
N LEU A 173 -14.99 2.25 5.51
CA LEU A 173 -13.75 2.09 4.74
C LEU A 173 -12.68 3.09 5.19
N GLY A 174 -11.42 2.77 4.92
CA GLY A 174 -10.28 3.67 5.07
C GLY A 174 -9.80 3.82 6.51
N SER A 175 -9.42 5.05 6.85
CA SER A 175 -8.84 5.42 8.14
C SER A 175 -9.74 5.11 9.36
N PRO A 176 -11.09 5.18 9.34
CA PRO A 176 -11.93 4.79 10.48
C PRO A 176 -11.80 3.34 10.92
N ILE A 177 -11.53 2.41 10.01
CA ILE A 177 -11.49 0.96 10.31
C ILE A 177 -10.09 0.37 10.21
N SER A 178 -9.10 1.15 9.79
CA SER A 178 -7.70 0.73 9.73
C SER A 178 -7.14 0.53 11.14
N ARG A 179 -6.56 -0.65 11.40
CA ARG A 179 -6.04 -1.04 12.72
C ARG A 179 -4.91 -0.13 13.20
N ILE A 180 -4.05 0.33 12.28
CA ILE A 180 -2.94 1.23 12.61
C ILE A 180 -3.43 2.55 13.23
N CYS A 181 -4.60 3.06 12.83
CA CYS A 181 -5.15 4.32 13.30
C CYS A 181 -5.33 4.35 14.82
N ARG A 182 -5.70 3.21 15.43
CA ARG A 182 -5.86 3.07 16.87
C ARG A 182 -4.59 3.42 17.67
N TYR A 183 -3.43 3.19 17.07
CA TYR A 183 -2.12 3.47 17.70
C TYR A 183 -1.70 4.94 17.56
N PHE A 184 -2.38 5.73 16.72
CA PHE A 184 -2.23 7.19 16.68
C PHE A 184 -3.28 7.93 17.53
N GLU A 185 -4.32 7.20 17.98
CA GLU A 185 -5.46 7.73 18.76
C GLU A 185 -5.36 7.42 20.25
N SER A 186 -4.49 6.48 20.61
CA SER A 186 -4.21 6.09 21.99
C SER A 186 -2.72 6.14 22.25
N ASP A 187 -2.35 6.23 23.53
CA ASP A 187 -0.95 6.18 23.92
C ASP A 187 -0.34 4.82 23.54
N HIS A 188 0.82 4.87 22.90
CA HIS A 188 1.64 3.71 22.59
C HIS A 188 3.04 3.93 23.15
N TYR A 189 3.24 3.50 24.41
CA TYR A 189 4.42 3.85 25.20
C TYR A 189 4.60 5.37 25.26
N ASP A 190 5.83 5.86 25.08
CA ASP A 190 6.18 7.28 25.15
C ASP A 190 6.14 7.99 23.78
N VAL A 191 5.66 7.31 22.73
CA VAL A 191 5.61 7.86 21.37
C VAL A 191 4.53 8.94 21.27
N LYS A 192 4.90 10.12 20.75
CA LYS A 192 3.98 11.26 20.56
C LYS A 192 3.97 11.71 19.11
N VAL A 193 2.84 11.46 18.44
CA VAL A 193 2.60 11.86 17.06
C VAL A 193 1.74 13.12 17.03
N THR A 194 2.13 14.12 16.25
CA THR A 194 1.34 15.37 16.12
C THR A 194 0.03 15.12 15.37
N ASP A 195 -0.98 15.96 15.59
CA ASP A 195 -2.25 15.90 14.85
C ASP A 195 -2.03 15.98 13.32
N GLN A 196 -1.06 16.78 12.88
CA GLN A 196 -0.73 16.92 11.46
C GLN A 196 -0.12 15.63 10.88
N GLN A 197 0.76 14.95 11.63
CA GLN A 197 1.32 13.66 11.22
C GLN A 197 0.23 12.58 11.20
N ARG A 198 -0.63 12.52 12.21
CA ARG A 198 -1.77 11.61 12.26
C ARG A 198 -2.70 11.79 11.06
N ARG A 199 -3.08 13.03 10.74
CA ARG A 199 -3.90 13.36 9.57
C ARG A 199 -3.21 13.04 8.24
N THR A 200 -1.88 13.10 8.19
CA THR A 200 -1.10 12.70 7.01
C THR A 200 -1.25 11.19 6.76
N ILE A 201 -1.16 10.37 7.81
CA ILE A 201 -1.41 8.92 7.70
C ILE A 201 -2.86 8.64 7.27
N TYR A 202 -3.85 9.31 7.86
CA TYR A 202 -5.25 9.15 7.47
C TYR A 202 -5.47 9.50 6.00
N THR A 203 -4.89 10.61 5.55
CA THR A 203 -4.98 11.05 4.15
C THR A 203 -4.38 10.02 3.20
N TRP A 204 -3.23 9.42 3.53
CA TRP A 204 -2.64 8.36 2.71
C TRP A 204 -3.53 7.13 2.62
N ILE A 205 -4.08 6.66 3.76
CA ILE A 205 -5.01 5.53 3.79
C ILE A 205 -6.24 5.85 2.92
N ASP A 206 -6.83 7.03 3.12
CA ASP A 206 -8.07 7.46 2.47
C ASP A 206 -7.91 7.84 0.99
N ALA A 207 -6.67 8.11 0.56
CA ALA A 207 -6.27 8.18 -0.85
C ALA A 207 -6.12 6.80 -1.51
N ASN A 208 -6.48 5.73 -0.79
CA ASN A 208 -6.39 4.34 -1.20
C ASN A 208 -4.93 3.85 -1.35
N ILE A 209 -4.12 4.19 -0.35
CA ILE A 209 -2.76 3.69 -0.09
C ILE A 209 -1.77 3.79 -1.27
N PRO A 210 -1.64 4.93 -1.97
CA PRO A 210 -0.64 5.10 -3.02
C PRO A 210 0.79 4.84 -2.48
N TYR A 211 1.66 4.24 -3.28
CA TYR A 211 3.08 4.04 -2.95
C TYR A 211 3.93 4.99 -3.77
N TYR A 212 3.83 4.88 -5.11
CA TYR A 212 4.57 5.71 -6.04
C TYR A 212 3.83 7.01 -6.36
N GLY A 213 4.53 8.13 -6.26
CA GLY A 213 4.06 9.46 -6.68
C GLY A 213 4.27 9.81 -8.16
N THR A 214 4.65 8.85 -9.01
CA THR A 214 5.01 9.10 -10.42
C THR A 214 4.55 7.99 -11.37
N TYR A 215 4.43 8.32 -12.66
CA TYR A 215 4.16 7.38 -13.75
C TYR A 215 5.38 7.07 -14.61
N GLU A 216 6.54 7.70 -14.35
CA GLU A 216 7.73 7.73 -15.23
C GLU A 216 8.21 6.37 -15.72
N TYR A 217 7.97 5.30 -14.95
CA TYR A 217 8.40 3.96 -15.30
C TYR A 217 7.32 3.10 -15.95
N THR A 218 6.11 3.62 -16.16
CA THR A 218 5.06 2.85 -16.82
C THR A 218 5.01 3.10 -18.32
N ASP A 219 5.93 2.45 -19.03
CA ASP A 219 6.07 2.50 -20.48
C ASP A 219 5.39 1.32 -21.20
N GLY A 220 4.74 0.42 -20.46
CA GLY A 220 4.05 -0.74 -21.01
C GLY A 220 4.95 -1.91 -21.41
N HIS A 221 6.28 -1.74 -21.40
CA HIS A 221 7.23 -2.82 -21.68
C HIS A 221 7.35 -3.81 -20.51
N VAL A 222 7.07 -3.34 -19.29
CA VAL A 222 7.06 -4.14 -18.08
C VAL A 222 5.72 -3.97 -17.37
N MET A 223 5.04 -5.07 -17.05
CA MET A 223 3.80 -5.04 -16.27
C MET A 223 4.04 -4.36 -14.93
N GLY A 224 3.31 -3.29 -14.65
CA GLY A 224 3.40 -2.57 -13.38
C GLY A 224 4.64 -1.69 -13.20
N ALA A 225 5.62 -1.68 -14.12
CA ALA A 225 6.87 -0.92 -14.04
C ALA A 225 7.84 -1.23 -12.88
N ARG A 226 7.34 -1.80 -11.77
CA ARG A 226 8.07 -2.01 -10.51
C ARG A 226 9.19 -3.03 -10.57
N ASP A 227 9.06 -3.98 -11.48
CA ASP A 227 9.97 -5.13 -11.59
C ASP A 227 11.04 -4.93 -12.67
N ARG A 228 11.19 -3.71 -13.22
CA ARG A 228 12.12 -3.43 -14.33
C ARG A 228 13.56 -3.84 -14.00
N TRP A 229 13.96 -3.69 -12.73
CA TRP A 229 15.26 -4.11 -12.22
C TRP A 229 15.49 -5.64 -12.31
N TYR A 230 14.41 -6.44 -12.28
CA TYR A 230 14.47 -7.90 -12.27
C TYR A 230 14.04 -8.55 -13.60
N VAL A 231 13.05 -8.00 -14.30
CA VAL A 231 12.52 -8.53 -15.56
C VAL A 231 13.62 -8.67 -16.61
N HIS A 232 14.51 -7.68 -16.69
CA HIS A 232 15.65 -7.71 -17.61
C HIS A 232 16.91 -8.35 -17.02
N ASP A 233 16.91 -8.70 -15.73
CA ASP A 233 18.02 -9.41 -15.12
C ASP A 233 18.09 -10.85 -15.64
N LYS A 234 19.17 -11.17 -16.35
CA LYS A 234 19.42 -12.51 -16.91
C LYS A 234 19.87 -13.51 -15.86
N ASP A 235 20.30 -13.06 -14.69
CA ASP A 235 20.78 -13.91 -13.60
C ASP A 235 19.65 -14.77 -13.01
N LYS A 236 18.45 -14.18 -12.96
CA LYS A 236 17.23 -14.80 -12.41
C LYS A 236 17.46 -15.47 -11.05
N TRP A 237 18.27 -14.82 -10.21
CA TRP A 237 18.75 -15.32 -8.91
C TRP A 237 17.61 -15.84 -8.02
N PHE A 238 16.44 -15.19 -8.05
CA PHE A 238 15.31 -15.59 -7.22
C PHE A 238 14.73 -16.92 -7.70
N GLN A 239 14.48 -17.09 -9.00
CA GLN A 239 13.96 -18.36 -9.52
C GLN A 239 15.01 -19.48 -9.53
N LYS A 240 16.28 -19.14 -9.76
CA LYS A 240 17.36 -20.10 -9.93
C LYS A 240 17.91 -20.60 -8.60
N ASP A 241 18.11 -19.72 -7.62
CA ASP A 241 18.88 -20.04 -6.42
C ASP A 241 18.04 -19.98 -5.14
N PHE A 242 17.02 -19.11 -5.09
CA PHE A 242 16.16 -18.97 -3.91
C PHE A 242 14.97 -19.95 -3.92
N LEU A 243 14.14 -19.92 -4.96
CA LEU A 243 12.90 -20.71 -5.02
C LEU A 243 13.11 -22.23 -4.88
N PRO A 244 14.15 -22.85 -5.46
CA PRO A 244 14.34 -24.29 -5.31
C PRO A 244 14.55 -24.71 -3.86
N VAL A 245 15.19 -23.87 -3.04
CA VAL A 245 15.32 -24.13 -1.60
C VAL A 245 13.97 -23.99 -0.91
N PHE A 246 13.21 -22.92 -1.21
CA PHE A 246 11.88 -22.72 -0.68
C PHE A 246 10.95 -23.92 -0.96
N TYR A 247 10.96 -24.44 -2.18
CA TYR A 247 10.13 -25.60 -2.56
C TYR A 247 10.51 -26.87 -1.79
N ARG A 248 11.81 -27.13 -1.60
CA ARG A 248 12.26 -28.29 -0.83
C ARG A 248 12.00 -28.17 0.67
N ARG A 249 12.17 -26.97 1.24
CA ARG A 249 12.27 -26.78 2.70
C ARG A 249 11.03 -26.18 3.34
N CYS A 250 10.25 -25.40 2.60
CA CYS A 250 9.18 -24.59 3.16
C CYS A 250 7.80 -24.91 2.55
N GLN A 251 7.72 -25.20 1.25
CA GLN A 251 6.45 -25.28 0.54
C GLN A 251 5.46 -26.24 1.19
N LYS A 252 5.84 -27.46 1.55
CA LYS A 252 4.91 -28.46 2.09
C LYS A 252 4.20 -28.03 3.39
N CYS A 253 4.85 -27.19 4.22
CA CYS A 253 4.22 -26.63 5.43
C CYS A 253 3.28 -25.47 5.11
N HIS A 254 3.48 -24.82 3.97
CA HIS A 254 2.85 -23.56 3.62
C HIS A 254 1.83 -23.70 2.50
N GLU A 255 1.87 -24.74 1.67
CA GLU A 255 0.90 -24.96 0.62
C GLU A 255 -0.50 -25.12 1.22
N ARG A 256 -1.41 -24.22 0.83
CA ARG A 256 -2.84 -24.37 1.07
C ARG A 256 -3.60 -24.12 -0.22
N PRO A 257 -4.66 -24.89 -0.49
CA PRO A 257 -5.62 -24.53 -1.51
C PRO A 257 -6.34 -23.25 -1.05
N VAL A 258 -6.41 -22.25 -1.91
CA VAL A 258 -7.41 -21.19 -1.80
C VAL A 258 -8.38 -21.31 -2.95
N GLU A 259 -9.67 -21.14 -2.64
CA GLU A 259 -10.71 -20.96 -3.63
C GLU A 259 -10.56 -19.55 -4.21
N ASP A 260 -10.09 -19.46 -5.45
CA ASP A 260 -10.12 -18.22 -6.21
C ASP A 260 -11.53 -18.04 -6.79
N ILE A 261 -12.36 -17.29 -6.06
CA ILE A 261 -13.75 -16.96 -6.44
C ILE A 261 -13.84 -15.92 -7.57
N HIS A 262 -12.73 -15.38 -8.09
CA HIS A 262 -12.77 -14.19 -8.97
C HIS A 262 -11.98 -14.29 -10.28
N ILE A 263 -11.54 -15.48 -10.71
CA ILE A 263 -11.22 -15.70 -12.13
C ILE A 263 -12.53 -15.79 -12.92
N TYR A 264 -13.16 -14.65 -13.16
CA TYR A 264 -14.23 -14.53 -14.14
C TYR A 264 -13.68 -15.03 -15.50
N ASN A 265 -14.24 -16.15 -15.96
CA ASN A 265 -14.20 -16.73 -17.31
C ASN A 265 -13.01 -17.61 -17.77
N PHE A 266 -12.03 -18.00 -16.94
CA PHE A 266 -10.91 -18.83 -17.45
C PHE A 266 -10.61 -20.14 -16.72
N ASN A 267 -11.10 -20.37 -15.50
CA ASN A 267 -10.96 -21.69 -14.86
C ASN A 267 -12.00 -21.91 -13.74
N PRO A 268 -13.18 -22.47 -14.03
CA PRO A 268 -14.18 -22.73 -13.01
C PRO A 268 -13.68 -23.88 -12.10
N GLY A 269 -13.16 -23.55 -10.91
CA GLY A 269 -12.78 -24.52 -9.89
C GLY A 269 -11.28 -24.82 -9.72
N GLY A 270 -10.38 -23.98 -10.23
CA GLY A 270 -8.94 -24.17 -10.00
C GLY A 270 -8.49 -23.66 -8.62
N ALA A 271 -8.21 -24.55 -7.67
CA ALA A 271 -7.55 -24.19 -6.42
C ALA A 271 -6.16 -23.60 -6.71
N VAL A 272 -5.86 -22.40 -6.17
CA VAL A 272 -4.51 -21.82 -6.23
C VAL A 272 -3.76 -22.25 -4.97
N ILE A 273 -2.50 -22.67 -5.11
CA ILE A 273 -1.64 -22.92 -3.96
C ILE A 273 -1.07 -21.58 -3.50
N VAL A 274 -1.52 -21.09 -2.35
CA VAL A 274 -0.89 -19.95 -1.66
C VAL A 274 -0.15 -20.45 -0.42
N THR A 275 0.79 -19.65 0.07
CA THR A 275 1.65 -20.05 1.16
C THR A 275 1.16 -19.50 2.52
N SER A 276 0.36 -20.29 3.25
CA SER A 276 0.01 -20.23 4.69
C SER A 276 -1.12 -19.33 5.22
N SER A 277 -1.72 -19.77 6.35
CA SER A 277 -2.68 -19.08 7.24
C SER A 277 -2.07 -18.34 8.45
N THR A 278 -0.76 -18.51 8.72
CA THR A 278 -0.03 -17.64 9.67
C THR A 278 0.17 -16.22 9.13
N TRP A 279 -0.15 -16.03 7.85
CA TRP A 279 -0.13 -14.77 7.12
C TRP A 279 -1.57 -14.51 6.64
N PRO A 280 -2.43 -13.90 7.48
CA PRO A 280 -3.75 -13.47 7.05
C PRO A 280 -3.56 -12.33 6.04
N ASP A 281 -3.30 -12.70 4.78
CA ASP A 281 -3.12 -11.75 3.70
C ASP A 281 -4.50 -11.40 3.13
N SER A 282 -5.24 -10.43 3.68
CA SER A 282 -6.50 -9.99 3.03
C SER A 282 -6.28 -9.35 1.66
N ALA A 283 -5.02 -9.08 1.29
CA ALA A 283 -4.59 -8.80 -0.06
C ALA A 283 -5.10 -9.84 -1.08
N LEU A 284 -5.34 -11.09 -0.67
CA LEU A 284 -5.95 -12.14 -1.51
C LEU A 284 -7.48 -12.03 -1.61
N ASN A 285 -8.12 -11.39 -0.64
CA ASN A 285 -9.56 -11.48 -0.41
C ASN A 285 -10.31 -10.30 -1.04
N GLN A 286 -9.62 -9.19 -1.28
CA GLN A 286 -10.22 -7.94 -1.74
C GLN A 286 -9.70 -7.58 -3.14
N PHE A 287 -10.26 -8.25 -4.14
CA PHE A 287 -10.34 -7.77 -5.53
C PHE A 287 -9.00 -7.41 -6.22
N GLN A 288 -7.99 -8.27 -6.10
CA GLN A 288 -6.75 -8.10 -6.87
C GLN A 288 -6.84 -8.79 -8.23
N PHE A 289 -6.50 -8.04 -9.30
CA PHE A 289 -6.41 -8.51 -10.68
C PHE A 289 -5.46 -9.72 -10.83
N GLY A 290 -6.00 -10.93 -10.85
CA GLY A 290 -5.33 -12.13 -11.35
C GLY A 290 -5.76 -12.43 -12.78
N TYR A 291 -5.15 -11.78 -13.78
CA TYR A 291 -5.37 -12.18 -15.18
C TYR A 291 -4.72 -13.56 -15.43
N GLY A 292 -5.47 -14.63 -15.17
CA GLY A 292 -5.70 -15.74 -16.10
C GLY A 292 -4.51 -16.48 -16.74
N ARG A 293 -3.31 -16.49 -16.14
CA ARG A 293 -2.28 -17.48 -16.50
C ARG A 293 -1.66 -18.08 -15.24
N PRO A 294 -1.53 -19.41 -15.12
CA PRO A 294 -0.93 -20.06 -13.95
C PRO A 294 0.53 -19.61 -13.67
N ASN A 295 1.22 -19.08 -14.70
CA ASN A 295 2.57 -18.52 -14.58
C ASN A 295 2.61 -17.01 -14.28
N TYR A 296 1.45 -16.35 -14.13
CA TYR A 296 1.29 -14.90 -13.92
C TYR A 296 0.50 -14.53 -12.67
N LEU A 297 0.03 -15.52 -11.90
CA LEU A 297 -0.35 -15.25 -10.52
C LEU A 297 0.86 -14.59 -9.87
N ALA A 298 0.72 -13.34 -9.45
CA ALA A 298 1.71 -12.70 -8.60
C ALA A 298 2.04 -13.74 -7.52
N GLN A 299 3.29 -14.18 -7.46
CA GLN A 299 3.72 -15.21 -6.53
C GLN A 299 3.58 -14.65 -5.12
N ILE A 300 2.37 -14.71 -4.56
CA ILE A 300 2.04 -14.38 -3.18
C ILE A 300 2.66 -15.51 -2.36
N GLY A 301 3.93 -15.27 -2.08
CA GLY A 301 4.93 -16.28 -1.80
C GLY A 301 6.18 -15.61 -1.24
N PRO A 302 7.33 -16.30 -1.25
CA PRO A 302 8.51 -15.84 -0.53
C PRO A 302 8.99 -14.43 -0.91
N ALA A 303 8.74 -13.96 -2.13
CA ALA A 303 9.19 -12.64 -2.62
C ALA A 303 8.61 -11.44 -1.83
N HIS A 304 7.51 -11.62 -1.11
CA HIS A 304 6.90 -10.57 -0.28
C HIS A 304 7.44 -10.55 1.15
N ARG A 305 8.35 -11.47 1.48
CA ARG A 305 8.87 -11.71 2.85
C ARG A 305 10.40 -11.62 2.89
N ILE A 306 10.98 -11.00 1.87
CA ILE A 306 12.42 -10.74 1.76
C ILE A 306 12.70 -9.27 2.02
N ASN A 307 13.81 -9.03 2.70
CA ASN A 307 14.40 -7.72 2.89
C ASN A 307 15.67 -7.68 2.04
N LEU A 308 15.69 -6.82 1.02
CA LEU A 308 16.83 -6.65 0.11
C LEU A 308 17.74 -5.50 0.54
N THR A 309 17.41 -4.71 1.56
CA THR A 309 18.35 -3.77 2.19
C THR A 309 19.25 -4.52 3.17
N HIS A 310 18.64 -5.38 3.99
CA HIS A 310 19.30 -6.27 4.94
C HIS A 310 18.88 -7.73 4.69
N PRO A 311 19.52 -8.43 3.73
CA PRO A 311 19.23 -9.83 3.36
C PRO A 311 19.02 -10.78 4.53
N GLU A 312 19.87 -10.70 5.54
CA GLU A 312 19.86 -11.53 6.75
C GLU A 312 18.63 -11.32 7.65
N TRP A 313 17.93 -10.20 7.53
CA TRP A 313 16.69 -9.90 8.27
C TRP A 313 15.44 -10.44 7.56
N SER A 314 15.59 -10.97 6.35
CA SER A 314 14.49 -11.57 5.60
C SER A 314 13.77 -12.60 6.44
N LEU A 315 12.45 -12.46 6.56
CA LEU A 315 11.60 -13.37 7.33
C LEU A 315 11.72 -14.80 6.80
N MET A 316 12.01 -14.95 5.51
CA MET A 316 12.29 -16.24 4.88
C MET A 316 13.52 -16.98 5.42
N LEU A 317 14.45 -16.27 6.07
CA LEU A 317 15.60 -16.84 6.75
C LEU A 317 15.37 -16.91 8.27
N THR A 318 14.80 -15.87 8.86
CA THR A 318 14.69 -15.74 10.33
C THR A 318 13.54 -16.55 10.92
N ALA A 319 12.39 -16.66 10.25
CA ALA A 319 11.26 -17.46 10.72
C ALA A 319 11.57 -18.97 10.86
N PRO A 320 12.21 -19.64 9.89
CA PRO A 320 12.52 -21.07 10.02
C PRO A 320 13.66 -21.39 10.97
N LEU A 321 14.57 -20.45 11.21
CA LEU A 321 15.72 -20.62 12.08
C LEU A 321 15.30 -20.59 13.57
N SER A 322 15.85 -21.47 14.41
CA SER A 322 15.51 -21.54 15.83
C SER A 322 15.96 -20.29 16.60
N LYS A 323 15.35 -20.01 17.76
CA LYS A 323 15.79 -18.93 18.65
C LYS A 323 17.25 -19.08 19.10
N SER A 324 17.67 -20.31 19.43
CA SER A 324 19.05 -20.60 19.82
C SER A 324 20.06 -20.41 18.68
N ALA A 325 19.63 -20.56 17.42
CA ALA A 325 20.44 -20.26 16.25
C ALA A 325 20.33 -18.78 15.79
N GLY A 326 19.68 -17.92 16.58
CA GLY A 326 19.52 -16.50 16.30
C GLY A 326 18.41 -16.15 15.30
N GLY A 327 17.44 -17.04 15.12
CA GLY A 327 16.20 -16.78 14.37
C GLY A 327 15.00 -16.47 15.27
N LEU A 328 13.82 -16.36 14.66
CA LEU A 328 12.55 -16.12 15.36
C LEU A 328 11.88 -17.42 15.83
N GLY A 329 12.24 -18.56 15.22
CA GLY A 329 11.70 -19.87 15.59
C GLY A 329 10.21 -20.03 15.28
N LEU A 330 9.67 -19.35 14.28
CA LEU A 330 8.24 -19.38 13.96
C LEU A 330 7.83 -20.67 13.24
N CYS A 331 8.69 -21.24 12.38
CA CYS A 331 8.41 -22.52 11.74
C CYS A 331 8.78 -23.65 12.71
N GLN A 332 7.79 -24.19 13.41
CA GLN A 332 7.98 -25.31 14.34
C GLN A 332 7.96 -26.65 13.58
N PRO A 333 8.81 -27.63 13.97
CA PRO A 333 8.74 -28.99 13.44
C PRO A 333 7.35 -29.59 13.62
N LYS A 334 6.91 -30.38 12.65
CA LYS A 334 5.71 -31.21 12.71
C LYS A 334 6.06 -32.64 12.30
N GLU A 335 5.16 -33.58 12.53
CA GLU A 335 5.35 -34.97 12.11
C GLU A 335 5.64 -35.04 10.60
N GLY A 336 6.77 -35.67 10.23
CA GLY A 336 7.23 -35.75 8.84
C GLY A 336 7.73 -34.44 8.21
N LEU A 337 7.82 -33.34 8.98
CA LEU A 337 8.23 -32.01 8.54
C LEU A 337 9.18 -31.39 9.57
N PRO A 338 10.49 -31.68 9.51
CA PRO A 338 11.45 -31.11 10.45
C PRO A 338 11.58 -29.59 10.29
N ARG A 339 12.30 -28.95 11.23
CA ARG A 339 12.67 -27.55 11.09
C ARG A 339 13.38 -27.33 9.73
N PRO A 340 13.07 -26.26 8.97
CA PRO A 340 13.63 -26.10 7.62
C PRO A 340 15.16 -25.95 7.60
N PHE A 341 15.76 -25.28 8.59
CA PHE A 341 17.21 -25.10 8.72
C PHE A 341 17.69 -25.55 10.10
N ALA A 342 18.83 -26.24 10.15
CA ALA A 342 19.46 -26.62 11.41
C ALA A 342 20.01 -25.39 12.15
N ASP A 343 20.80 -24.58 11.46
CA ASP A 343 21.42 -23.34 11.94
C ASP A 343 21.79 -22.45 10.74
N LYS A 344 22.57 -21.39 10.98
CA LYS A 344 23.04 -20.47 9.92
C LYS A 344 24.08 -21.10 8.98
N ASN A 345 24.70 -22.22 9.33
CA ASN A 345 25.66 -22.93 8.48
C ASN A 345 24.98 -23.97 7.56
N ASP A 346 23.68 -24.20 7.71
CA ASP A 346 22.91 -25.09 6.83
C ASP A 346 23.15 -24.70 5.35
N PRO A 347 23.54 -25.64 4.47
CA PRO A 347 23.85 -25.33 3.08
C PRO A 347 22.70 -24.64 2.33
N ASP A 348 21.45 -25.00 2.65
CA ASP A 348 20.26 -24.42 2.05
C ASP A 348 19.96 -23.01 2.60
N TYR A 349 20.19 -22.78 3.90
CA TYR A 349 20.13 -21.43 4.48
C TYR A 349 21.14 -20.52 3.79
N GLN A 350 22.39 -20.97 3.67
CA GLN A 350 23.47 -20.24 3.03
C GLN A 350 23.20 -20.00 1.53
N ALA A 351 22.57 -20.96 0.85
CA ALA A 351 22.14 -20.78 -0.54
C ALA A 351 21.09 -19.68 -0.68
N MET A 352 20.05 -19.68 0.16
CA MET A 352 19.03 -18.61 0.15
C MET A 352 19.62 -17.25 0.52
N LEU A 353 20.50 -17.18 1.53
CA LEU A 353 21.15 -15.93 1.92
C LEU A 353 22.02 -15.37 0.79
N ARG A 354 22.82 -16.20 0.11
CA ARG A 354 23.59 -15.77 -1.08
C ARG A 354 22.69 -15.26 -2.20
N ALA A 355 21.57 -15.94 -2.45
CA ALA A 355 20.60 -15.50 -3.44
C ALA A 355 20.04 -14.10 -3.08
N LEU A 356 19.72 -13.87 -1.81
CA LEU A 356 19.24 -12.55 -1.34
C LEU A 356 20.30 -11.46 -1.45
N HIS A 357 21.56 -11.74 -1.08
CA HIS A 357 22.66 -10.80 -1.33
C HIS A 357 22.81 -10.49 -2.81
N ARG A 358 22.61 -11.48 -3.69
CA ARG A 358 22.60 -11.23 -5.13
C ARG A 358 21.45 -10.31 -5.53
N GLY A 359 20.25 -10.53 -4.98
CA GLY A 359 19.11 -9.63 -5.17
C GLY A 359 19.37 -8.20 -4.71
N HIS A 360 20.02 -8.04 -3.55
CA HIS A 360 20.49 -6.75 -3.05
C HIS A 360 21.41 -6.07 -4.07
N GLU A 361 22.49 -6.74 -4.48
CA GLU A 361 23.45 -6.18 -5.46
C GLU A 361 22.74 -5.74 -6.76
N ARG A 362 21.81 -6.56 -7.26
CA ARG A 362 21.07 -6.29 -8.49
C ARG A 362 20.14 -5.09 -8.36
N LEU A 363 19.40 -5.00 -7.25
CA LEU A 363 18.48 -3.90 -6.97
C LEU A 363 19.23 -2.57 -6.81
N PHE A 364 20.35 -2.56 -6.07
CA PHE A 364 21.13 -1.33 -5.87
C PHE A 364 21.93 -0.92 -7.12
N ALA A 365 22.31 -1.87 -7.97
CA ALA A 365 22.90 -1.56 -9.28
C ALA A 365 21.87 -1.07 -10.31
N ASN A 366 20.60 -1.46 -10.16
CA ASN A 366 19.50 -1.07 -11.05
C ASN A 366 18.30 -0.58 -10.22
N PRO A 367 18.42 0.58 -9.57
CA PRO A 367 17.45 1.05 -8.59
C PRO A 367 16.05 1.21 -9.18
N ARG A 368 15.05 0.92 -8.36
CA ARG A 368 13.66 1.30 -8.64
C ARG A 368 13.50 2.82 -8.50
N VAL A 369 12.39 3.34 -9.03
CA VAL A 369 12.09 4.76 -8.98
C VAL A 369 12.05 5.35 -7.57
N ASP A 370 11.62 4.59 -6.56
CA ASP A 370 11.59 5.03 -5.15
C ASP A 370 12.97 5.04 -4.47
N MET A 371 14.00 4.57 -5.17
CA MET A 371 15.39 4.55 -4.70
C MET A 371 16.25 5.61 -5.40
N LEU A 372 15.72 6.28 -6.42
CA LEU A 372 16.43 7.32 -7.13
C LEU A 372 16.47 8.58 -6.27
N ALA A 373 17.62 9.25 -6.25
CA ALA A 373 17.69 10.62 -5.75
C ALA A 373 16.72 11.49 -6.56
N GLU A 374 16.10 12.47 -5.92
CA GLU A 374 15.33 13.46 -6.66
C GLU A 374 16.25 14.12 -7.67
N SER A 375 15.97 13.93 -8.97
CA SER A 375 16.66 14.69 -10.00
C SER A 375 16.41 16.17 -9.71
N ALA A 376 17.48 16.95 -9.68
CA ALA A 376 17.46 18.39 -9.45
C ALA A 376 16.84 19.17 -10.63
N ASP A 377 15.85 18.60 -11.32
CA ASP A 377 15.18 19.20 -12.47
C ASP A 377 13.83 19.78 -12.00
N LYS A 378 13.91 20.81 -11.15
CA LYS A 378 12.75 21.58 -10.68
C LYS A 378 12.25 22.60 -11.73
N ASP A 379 12.81 22.63 -12.94
CA ASP A 379 12.60 23.75 -13.87
C ASP A 379 11.80 23.42 -15.15
N LYS A 380 11.05 22.31 -15.23
CA LYS A 380 10.41 21.95 -16.52
C LYS A 380 8.91 21.71 -16.59
N HIS A 381 8.14 21.83 -15.51
CA HIS A 381 6.69 21.65 -15.61
C HIS A 381 5.89 22.66 -14.78
N ASP A 382 6.07 23.93 -15.11
CA ASP A 382 5.03 24.97 -14.96
C ASP A 382 4.71 25.51 -16.36
N GLU A 383 3.86 24.80 -17.10
CA GLU A 383 3.01 25.34 -18.17
C GLU A 383 1.63 24.66 -18.14
#